data_AF-A0A1I2BRJ7-F1
#
_entry.id   AF-A0A1I2BRJ7-F1
#
_cell.length_a   1.000
_cell.length_b   1.000
_cell.length_c   1.000
_cell.angle_alpha   90.00
_cell.angle_beta   90.00
_cell.angle_gamma   90.00
#
_symmetry.space_group_name_H-M   'P 1'
#
loop_
_entity.id
_entity.type
_entity.pdbx_description
1 polymer ?
#
loop_
_entity_poly.entity_id
_entity_poly.type
_entity_poly.pdbx_seq_one_letter_code
_entity_poly.pdbx_strand_id
1 'polypeptide(L)'
;MVIYDYQKTRGGEHPQIFLSGFKGYLHVDGYAGYHKVPAVTLVGCWAHARRKYDEALKAAPPAARGNKDSVASQGLAYCNALFAIERELKDASPEERYAERKKRSLPILGAYSV
;
A
#
# COMPACT_ATOMS: atom_id res chain seq x y z
N MET A 1 -16.00 4.38 -13.25
CA MET A 1 -17.19 3.83 -12.56
C MET A 1 -16.82 3.57 -11.12
N VAL A 2 -17.65 4.01 -10.17
CA VAL A 2 -17.44 3.78 -8.73
C VAL A 2 -18.64 2.96 -8.23
N ILE A 3 -18.38 1.86 -7.54
CA ILE A 3 -19.39 1.03 -6.89
C ILE A 3 -19.20 1.15 -5.38
N TYR A 4 -20.28 1.34 -4.65
CA TYR A 4 -20.27 1.51 -3.20
C TYR A 4 -21.30 0.56 -2.58
N ASP A 5 -20.86 -0.27 -1.64
CA ASP A 5 -21.70 -1.15 -0.83
C ASP A 5 -21.52 -0.79 0.64
N TYR A 6 -22.63 -0.41 1.30
CA TYR A 6 -22.62 -0.01 2.70
C TYR A 6 -22.99 -1.19 3.60
N GLN A 7 -22.21 -1.35 4.67
CA GLN A 7 -22.43 -2.41 5.66
C GLN A 7 -22.41 -1.81 7.06
N LYS A 8 -23.29 -2.34 7.93
CA LYS A 8 -23.46 -1.83 9.30
C LYS A 8 -22.27 -2.13 10.21
N THR A 9 -21.45 -3.12 9.86
CA THR A 9 -20.29 -3.55 10.66
C THR A 9 -19.04 -3.64 9.79
N ARG A 10 -17.88 -3.72 10.45
CA ARG A 10 -16.60 -4.05 9.81
C ARG A 10 -16.33 -5.55 9.92
N GLY A 11 -17.32 -6.36 9.53
CA GLY A 11 -17.15 -7.80 9.39
C GLY A 11 -16.34 -8.15 8.13
N GLY A 12 -15.59 -9.25 8.17
CA GLY A 12 -14.89 -9.78 6.98
C GLY A 12 -15.82 -10.54 6.02
N GLU A 13 -16.99 -10.95 6.50
CA GLU A 13 -18.06 -11.57 5.72
C GLU A 13 -18.60 -10.63 4.64
N HIS A 14 -18.57 -9.33 4.88
CA HIS A 14 -19.03 -8.31 3.96
C HIS A 14 -18.22 -8.27 2.65
N PRO A 15 -16.89 -8.05 2.67
CA PRO A 15 -16.09 -8.11 1.45
C PRO A 15 -16.09 -9.51 0.83
N GLN A 16 -16.25 -10.58 1.61
CA GLN A 16 -16.36 -11.95 1.08
C GLN A 16 -17.63 -12.12 0.23
N ILE A 17 -18.78 -11.62 0.69
CA ILE A 17 -20.05 -11.69 -0.04
C ILE A 17 -20.01 -10.74 -1.24
N PHE A 18 -19.58 -9.49 -1.04
CA PHE A 18 -19.54 -8.48 -2.08
C PHE A 18 -18.62 -8.87 -3.26
N LEU A 19 -17.48 -9.49 -2.98
CA LEU A 19 -16.51 -9.94 -3.98
C LEU A 19 -16.68 -11.42 -4.36
N SER A 20 -17.84 -12.01 -4.10
CA SER A 20 -18.09 -13.42 -4.40
C SER A 20 -17.83 -13.73 -5.88
N GLY A 21 -17.02 -14.75 -6.14
CA GLY A 21 -16.62 -15.17 -7.48
C GLY A 21 -15.44 -14.40 -8.08
N PHE A 22 -14.98 -13.29 -7.47
CA PHE A 22 -13.78 -12.59 -7.92
C PHE A 22 -12.52 -13.45 -7.67
N LYS A 23 -11.60 -13.43 -8.63
CA LYS A 23 -10.31 -14.13 -8.58
C LYS A 23 -9.21 -13.25 -9.14
N GLY A 24 -8.00 -13.37 -8.59
CA GLY A 24 -6.83 -12.62 -9.04
C GLY A 24 -6.35 -11.60 -8.00
N TYR A 25 -5.79 -10.47 -8.46
CA TYR A 25 -5.21 -9.48 -7.56
C TYR A 25 -6.28 -8.55 -6.98
N LEU A 26 -6.31 -8.42 -5.66
CA LEU A 26 -7.20 -7.52 -4.94
C LEU A 26 -6.36 -6.42 -4.27
N HIS A 27 -6.43 -5.20 -4.80
CA HIS A 27 -5.70 -4.05 -4.26
C HIS A 27 -6.45 -3.47 -3.06
N VAL A 28 -5.85 -3.56 -1.87
CA VAL A 28 -6.49 -3.24 -0.60
C VAL A 28 -5.73 -2.20 0.21
N ASP A 29 -6.41 -1.55 1.15
CA ASP A 29 -5.84 -0.58 2.10
C ASP A 29 -5.13 -1.24 3.31
N GLY A 30 -5.17 -2.57 3.43
CA GLY A 30 -4.62 -3.33 4.56
C GLY A 30 -5.66 -3.69 5.63
N TYR A 31 -6.95 -3.47 5.38
CA TYR A 31 -8.01 -3.92 6.28
C TYR A 31 -8.09 -5.46 6.35
N ALA A 32 -7.96 -6.02 7.56
CA ALA A 32 -7.92 -7.45 7.79
C ALA A 32 -9.17 -8.23 7.34
N GLY A 33 -10.32 -7.56 7.16
CA GLY A 33 -11.55 -8.20 6.68
C GLY A 33 -11.38 -8.82 5.28
N TYR A 34 -10.49 -8.28 4.44
CA TYR A 34 -10.21 -8.83 3.11
C TYR A 34 -9.54 -10.22 3.16
N HIS A 35 -8.98 -10.65 4.29
CA HIS A 35 -8.37 -11.97 4.43
C HIS A 35 -9.40 -13.12 4.31
N LYS A 36 -10.70 -12.82 4.49
CA LYS A 36 -11.78 -13.80 4.29
C LYS A 36 -12.18 -13.99 2.82
N VAL A 37 -11.70 -13.14 1.91
CA VAL A 37 -12.02 -13.26 0.47
C VAL A 37 -11.18 -14.42 -0.10
N PRO A 38 -11.82 -15.49 -0.62
CA PRO A 38 -11.09 -16.65 -1.13
C PRO A 38 -10.52 -16.38 -2.52
N ALA A 39 -9.50 -17.15 -2.92
CA ALA A 39 -8.96 -17.18 -4.29
C ALA A 39 -8.45 -15.83 -4.83
N VAL A 40 -8.00 -14.93 -3.95
CA VAL A 40 -7.37 -13.66 -4.30
C VAL A 40 -5.93 -13.58 -3.81
N THR A 41 -5.12 -12.78 -4.49
CA THR A 41 -3.83 -12.30 -4.00
C THR A 41 -4.00 -10.86 -3.53
N LEU A 42 -3.91 -10.63 -2.22
CA LEU A 42 -3.99 -9.29 -1.67
C LEU A 42 -2.74 -8.50 -2.03
N VAL A 43 -2.91 -7.32 -2.62
CA VAL A 43 -1.82 -6.37 -2.90
C VAL A 43 -2.07 -5.08 -2.13
N GLY A 44 -1.14 -4.74 -1.23
CA GLY A 44 -1.28 -3.60 -0.34
C GLY A 44 -1.07 -2.26 -1.04
N CYS A 45 -1.88 -1.28 -0.68
CA CYS A 45 -1.78 0.07 -1.21
C CYS A 45 -0.66 0.87 -0.53
N TRP A 46 0.37 1.25 -1.30
CA TRP A 46 1.47 2.08 -0.81
C TRP A 46 1.03 3.44 -0.29
N ALA A 47 -0.07 4.02 -0.81
CA ALA A 47 -0.60 5.28 -0.31
C ALA A 47 -1.16 5.14 1.11
N HIS A 48 -1.82 4.02 1.40
CA HIS A 48 -2.32 3.71 2.74
C HIS A 48 -1.17 3.41 3.71
N ALA A 49 -0.18 2.62 3.28
CA ALA A 49 1.02 2.37 4.08
C ALA A 49 1.76 3.67 4.43
N ARG A 50 2.00 4.55 3.45
CA ARG A 50 2.63 5.85 3.64
C ARG A 50 1.87 6.72 4.65
N ARG A 51 0.53 6.75 4.58
CA ARG A 51 -0.31 7.51 5.52
C ARG A 51 -0.11 7.01 6.96
N LYS A 52 0.00 5.70 7.18
CA LYS A 52 0.25 5.13 8.51
C LYS A 52 1.61 5.52 9.10
N TYR A 53 2.66 5.57 8.28
CA TYR A 53 3.96 6.07 8.72
C TYR A 53 3.91 7.56 9.10
N ASP A 54 3.23 8.38 8.29
CA ASP A 54 3.03 9.81 8.58
C ASP A 54 2.21 10.03 9.88
N GLU A 55 1.12 9.28 10.07
CA GLU A 55 0.33 9.29 11.30
C GLU A 55 1.19 8.92 12.52
N ALA A 56 2.02 7.88 12.42
CA ALA A 56 2.91 7.45 13.50
C ALA A 56 3.95 8.52 13.86
N LEU A 57 4.54 9.21 12.87
CA LEU A 57 5.48 10.31 13.10
C LEU A 57 4.82 11.51 13.79
N LYS A 58 3.58 11.85 13.40
CA LYS A 58 2.80 12.92 14.03
C LYS A 58 2.43 12.60 15.48
N ALA A 59 2.14 11.33 15.75
CA ALA A 59 1.84 10.85 17.10
C ALA A 59 3.09 10.66 17.99
N ALA A 60 4.30 10.73 17.43
CA ALA A 60 5.52 10.49 18.18
C ALA A 60 5.72 11.51 19.34
N PRO A 61 6.26 11.06 20.49
CA PRO A 61 6.61 11.94 21.60
C PRO A 61 7.58 13.04 21.16
N PRO A 62 7.54 14.25 21.75
CA PRO A 62 8.40 15.37 21.36
C PRO A 62 9.90 15.02 21.28
N ALA A 63 10.40 14.21 22.22
CA ALA A 63 11.79 13.77 22.25
C ALA A 63 12.19 12.83 21.08
N ALA A 64 11.22 12.17 20.45
CA ALA A 64 11.43 11.28 19.30
C ALA A 64 11.05 11.93 17.96
N ARG A 65 10.44 13.12 17.96
CA ARG A 65 10.08 13.85 16.74
C ARG A 65 11.35 14.26 15.99
N GLY A 66 11.35 14.01 14.68
CA GLY A 66 12.51 14.30 13.83
C GLY A 66 13.61 13.24 13.86
N ASN A 67 13.45 12.14 14.62
CA ASN A 67 14.35 11.01 14.53
C ASN A 67 14.23 10.34 13.14
N LYS A 68 15.23 10.57 12.29
CA LYS A 68 15.32 10.02 10.93
C LYS A 68 15.55 8.52 10.91
N ASP A 69 16.10 7.98 12.00
CA ASP A 69 16.40 6.56 12.14
C ASP A 69 15.21 5.76 12.67
N SER A 70 14.10 6.41 13.02
CA SER A 70 12.88 5.69 13.42
C SER A 70 12.28 4.88 12.26
N VAL A 71 11.68 3.73 12.58
CA VAL A 71 11.00 2.86 11.59
C VAL A 71 9.97 3.64 10.77
N ALA A 72 9.24 4.56 11.41
CA ALA A 72 8.24 5.37 10.71
C ALA A 72 8.87 6.37 9.72
N SER A 73 10.00 6.99 10.08
CA SER A 73 10.76 7.87 9.15
C SER A 73 11.31 7.08 7.96
N GLN A 74 11.88 5.90 8.22
CA GLN A 74 12.39 5.02 7.18
C GLN A 74 11.28 4.55 6.23
N GLY A 75 10.14 4.09 6.77
CA GLY A 75 8.98 3.68 5.97
C GLY A 75 8.39 4.81 5.14
N LEU A 76 8.32 6.02 5.69
CA LEU A 76 7.87 7.19 4.94
C LEU A 76 8.83 7.52 3.78
N ALA A 77 10.14 7.52 4.05
CA ALA A 77 11.18 7.78 3.04
C ALA A 77 11.14 6.73 1.91
N TYR A 78 10.98 5.46 2.27
CA TYR A 78 10.80 4.35 1.35
C TYR A 78 9.60 4.56 0.41
N CYS A 79 8.40 4.85 0.96
CA CYS A 79 7.22 5.10 0.14
C CYS A 79 7.40 6.33 -0.77
N ASN A 80 8.06 7.39 -0.27
CA ASN A 80 8.35 8.58 -1.06
C ASN A 80 9.28 8.28 -2.25
N ALA A 81 10.28 7.41 -2.07
CA ALA A 81 11.18 6.99 -3.13
C ALA A 81 10.43 6.23 -4.24
N LEU A 82 9.55 5.29 -3.88
CA LEU A 82 8.69 4.62 -4.85
C LEU A 82 7.81 5.62 -5.62
N PHE A 83 7.22 6.59 -4.93
CA PHE A 83 6.37 7.60 -5.56
C PHE A 83 7.15 8.61 -6.41
N ALA A 84 8.44 8.83 -6.14
CA ALA A 84 9.30 9.62 -7.03
C ALA A 84 9.46 8.92 -8.38
N ILE A 85 9.76 7.61 -8.37
CA ILE A 85 9.84 6.79 -9.59
C ILE A 85 8.52 6.82 -10.36
N GLU A 86 7.39 6.59 -9.69
CA GLU A 86 6.07 6.58 -10.36
C GLU A 86 5.71 7.94 -10.99
N ARG A 87 6.19 9.05 -10.41
CA ARG A 87 5.99 10.39 -10.98
C ARG A 87 6.78 10.59 -12.27
N GLU A 88 8.00 10.07 -12.35
CA GLU A 88 8.81 10.10 -13.57
C GLU A 88 8.23 9.19 -14.66
N LEU A 89 7.59 8.07 -14.28
CA LEU A 89 6.99 7.10 -15.20
C LEU A 89 5.51 7.41 -15.54
N LYS A 90 5.05 8.64 -15.27
CA LYS A 90 3.64 9.03 -15.43
C LYS A 90 3.15 8.78 -16.86
N ASP A 91 3.96 9.17 -17.85
CA ASP A 91 3.59 9.12 -19.26
C ASP A 91 4.22 7.92 -20.00
N ALA A 92 4.92 7.04 -19.29
CA ALA A 92 5.50 5.82 -19.85
C ALA A 92 4.41 4.81 -20.26
N SER A 93 4.71 4.01 -21.30
CA SER A 93 3.89 2.87 -21.69
C SER A 93 3.84 1.81 -20.56
N PRO A 94 2.83 0.91 -20.56
CA PRO A 94 2.76 -0.18 -19.58
C PRO A 94 4.04 -1.04 -19.52
N GLU A 95 4.63 -1.34 -20.68
CA GLU A 95 5.83 -2.16 -20.83
C GLU A 95 7.07 -1.45 -20.27
N GLU A 96 7.24 -0.17 -20.62
CA GLU A 96 8.33 0.66 -20.09
C GLU A 96 8.20 0.84 -18.58
N ARG A 97 6.98 1.15 -18.10
CA ARG A 97 6.71 1.28 -16.67
C ARG A 97 7.04 -0.01 -15.92
N TYR A 98 6.72 -1.16 -16.49
CA TYR A 98 7.05 -2.46 -15.90
C TYR A 98 8.56 -2.71 -15.85
N ALA A 99 9.28 -2.46 -16.96
CA ALA A 99 10.74 -2.61 -17.02
C ALA A 99 11.44 -1.68 -16.01
N GLU A 100 11.03 -0.42 -15.94
CA GLU A 100 11.59 0.57 -15.02
C GLU A 100 11.26 0.25 -13.55
N ARG A 101 10.05 -0.25 -13.25
CA ARG A 101 9.73 -0.77 -11.90
C ARG A 101 10.63 -1.93 -11.50
N LYS A 102 10.93 -2.86 -12.41
CA LYS A 102 11.88 -3.95 -12.13
C LYS A 102 13.29 -3.43 -11.87
N LYS A 103 13.74 -2.43 -12.64
CA LYS A 103 15.09 -1.88 -12.52
C LYS A 103 15.26 -1.00 -11.28
N ARG A 104 14.25 -0.17 -10.96
CA ARG A 104 14.36 0.93 -9.99
C ARG A 104 13.57 0.70 -8.71
N SER A 105 12.34 0.19 -8.83
CA SER A 105 11.46 -0.02 -7.67
C SER A 105 11.75 -1.33 -6.95
N LEU A 106 12.14 -2.40 -7.66
CA LEU A 106 12.43 -3.71 -7.07
C LEU A 106 13.61 -3.68 -6.07
N PRO A 107 14.74 -2.99 -6.35
CA PRO A 107 15.80 -2.86 -5.35
C PRO A 107 15.36 -2.12 -4.09
N ILE A 108 14.50 -1.11 -4.23
CA ILE A 108 13.94 -0.38 -3.09
C ILE A 108 13.08 -1.32 -2.25
N LEU A 109 12.19 -2.10 -2.89
CA LEU A 109 11.37 -3.14 -2.23
C LEU A 109 12.25 -4.15 -1.46
N GLY A 110 13.33 -4.63 -2.07
CA GLY A 110 14.26 -5.57 -1.43
C GLY A 110 14.99 -4.96 -0.23
N ALA A 111 15.38 -3.69 -0.31
CA ALA A 111 16.08 -3.00 0.79
C ALA A 111 15.20 -2.74 2.03
N TYR A 112 13.87 -2.74 1.86
CA TYR A 112 12.89 -2.50 2.93
C TYR A 112 12.01 -3.72 3.21
N SER A 113 12.58 -4.91 3.08
CA SER A 113 11.92 -6.15 3.54
C SER A 113 12.17 -6.30 5.04
N VAL A 114 11.16 -6.00 5.85
CA VAL A 114 11.01 -6.44 7.25
C VAL A 114 10.62 -7.91 7.28
#